data_AF-D9VTZ1-F1
#
_entry.id   AF-D9VTZ1-F1
#
_cell.length_a   1.000
_cell.length_b   1.000
_cell.length_c   1.000
_cell.angle_alpha   90.00
_cell.angle_beta   90.00
_cell.angle_gamma   90.00
#
_symmetry.space_group_name_H-M   'P 1'
#
loop_
_entity.id
_entity.type
_entity.pdbx_description
1 polymer ?
#
loop_
_entity_poly.entity_id
_entity_poly.type
_entity_poly.pdbx_seq_one_letter_code
_entity_poly.pdbx_strand_id
1 'polypeptide(L)'
;MGPFTLLYDGQGALPAVSYTLTDPAATGFSLYDLSDRLRMRGWQVPSYPLPADRQDTVVQRVLIRHGVTRDQTALLVDDLRRAVEHLTATPQAAPATAPRSGFHH
;
A
#
# COMPACT_ATOMS: atom_id res chain seq x y z
N MET A 1 -10.52 1.42 -9.06
CA MET A 1 -9.43 1.47 -8.06
C MET A 1 -9.91 0.70 -6.84
N GLY A 2 -8.98 0.06 -6.12
CA GLY A 2 -9.25 -0.99 -5.12
C GLY A 2 -9.96 -0.55 -3.83
N PRO A 3 -10.08 -1.45 -2.84
CA PRO A 3 -10.84 -1.25 -1.60
C PRO A 3 -10.08 -0.40 -0.59
N PHE A 4 -9.76 0.86 -0.94
CA PHE A 4 -8.92 1.74 -0.14
C PHE A 4 -9.68 2.94 0.42
N THR A 5 -9.39 3.28 1.68
CA THR A 5 -9.76 4.54 2.31
C THR A 5 -8.54 5.44 2.39
N LEU A 6 -8.65 6.65 1.84
CA LEU A 6 -7.58 7.65 1.90
C LEU A 6 -7.50 8.25 3.30
N LEU A 7 -6.33 8.22 3.91
CA LEU A 7 -6.06 8.81 5.23
C LEU A 7 -5.33 10.16 5.12
N TYR A 8 -4.53 10.33 4.07
CA TYR A 8 -3.82 11.56 3.77
C TYR A 8 -3.60 11.69 2.26
N ASP A 9 -3.93 12.85 1.71
CA ASP A 9 -4.00 13.13 0.27
C ASP A 9 -2.79 13.91 -0.27
N GLY A 10 -1.82 14.24 0.60
CA GLY A 10 -0.63 14.99 0.22
C GLY A 10 -0.74 16.50 0.41
N GLN A 11 -1.84 17.02 0.94
CA GLN A 11 -2.02 18.45 1.18
C GLN A 11 -1.64 18.86 2.61
N GLY A 12 -0.95 20.00 2.76
CA GLY A 12 -0.72 20.65 4.05
C GLY A 12 0.52 20.18 4.84
N ALA A 13 1.21 19.12 4.42
CA ALA A 13 2.46 18.68 5.04
C ALA A 13 3.43 18.08 4.00
N LEU A 14 3.65 16.78 4.06
CA LEU A 14 4.61 16.08 3.20
C LEU A 14 3.98 15.72 1.84
N PRO A 15 4.77 15.66 0.76
CA PRO A 15 4.32 15.19 -0.54
C PRO A 15 4.17 13.65 -0.52
N ALA A 16 3.16 13.16 0.20
CA ALA A 16 2.92 11.75 0.40
C ALA A 16 1.42 11.44 0.32
N VAL A 17 1.11 10.20 -0.02
CA VAL A 17 -0.26 9.68 0.04
C VAL A 17 -0.26 8.50 1.00
N SER A 18 -1.21 8.48 1.94
CA SER A 18 -1.38 7.36 2.87
C SER A 18 -2.80 6.84 2.80
N TYR A 19 -2.95 5.52 2.72
CA TYR A 19 -4.25 4.85 2.65
C TYR A 19 -4.23 3.56 3.45
N THR A 20 -5.43 3.10 3.79
CA THR A 20 -5.67 1.79 4.40
C THR A 20 -6.71 1.01 3.60
N LEU A 21 -6.90 -0.27 3.92
CA LEU A 21 -8.01 -1.05 3.37
C LEU A 21 -9.32 -0.59 4.04
N THR A 22 -10.36 -0.37 3.25
CA THR A 22 -11.67 0.05 3.77
C THR A 22 -12.30 -1.02 4.66
N ASP A 23 -12.17 -2.29 4.27
CA ASP A 23 -12.57 -3.44 5.07
C ASP A 23 -11.49 -4.53 4.97
N PRO A 24 -10.49 -4.52 5.88
CA PRO A 24 -9.39 -5.48 5.85
C PRO A 24 -9.86 -6.93 5.97
N ALA A 25 -10.97 -7.18 6.70
CA ALA A 25 -11.48 -8.53 6.92
C ALA A 25 -12.18 -9.10 5.67
N ALA A 26 -12.88 -8.26 4.91
CA ALA A 26 -13.57 -8.69 3.69
C ALA A 26 -12.70 -8.66 2.42
N THR A 27 -11.56 -7.95 2.43
CA THR A 27 -10.74 -7.72 1.23
C THR A 27 -10.01 -8.98 0.73
N GLY A 28 -9.73 -9.95 1.60
CA GLY A 28 -9.07 -11.22 1.24
C GLY A 28 -7.55 -11.13 0.97
N PHE A 29 -6.95 -9.95 1.16
CA PHE A 29 -5.50 -9.73 1.15
C PHE A 29 -5.14 -8.58 2.11
N SER A 30 -3.88 -8.50 2.54
CA SER A 30 -3.37 -7.42 3.38
C SER A 30 -2.56 -6.38 2.58
N LEU A 31 -2.32 -5.21 3.16
CA LEU A 31 -1.40 -4.22 2.58
C LEU A 31 0.05 -4.72 2.53
N TYR A 32 0.42 -5.73 3.32
CA TYR A 32 1.72 -6.38 3.22
C TYR A 32 1.81 -7.25 1.96
N ASP A 33 0.74 -7.98 1.63
CA ASP A 33 0.68 -8.75 0.37
C ASP A 33 0.73 -7.82 -0.85
N LEU A 34 0.07 -6.66 -0.76
CA LEU A 34 0.14 -5.63 -1.79
C LEU A 34 1.56 -5.08 -1.94
N SER A 35 2.25 -4.75 -0.83
CA SER A 35 3.66 -4.35 -0.86
C SER A 35 4.55 -5.40 -1.52
N ASP A 36 4.32 -6.68 -1.25
CA ASP A 36 5.11 -7.76 -1.83
C ASP A 36 4.90 -7.86 -3.36
N ARG A 37 3.66 -7.69 -3.82
CA ARG A 37 3.35 -7.66 -5.27
C ARG A 37 3.96 -6.47 -5.98
N LEU A 38 3.91 -5.30 -5.35
CA LEU A 38 4.57 -4.09 -5.86
C LEU A 38 6.09 -4.27 -5.90
N ARG A 39 6.68 -4.93 -4.89
CA ARG A 39 8.12 -5.24 -4.84
C ARG A 39 8.58 -6.12 -6.00
N MET A 40 7.76 -7.10 -6.42
CA MET A 40 8.06 -7.92 -7.60
C MET A 40 8.19 -7.10 -8.90
N ARG A 41 7.66 -5.87 -8.92
CA ARG A 41 7.74 -4.93 -10.05
C ARG A 41 8.75 -3.80 -9.80
N GLY A 42 9.57 -3.92 -8.76
CA GLY A 42 10.61 -2.95 -8.40
C GLY A 42 10.15 -1.81 -7.50
N TRP A 43 8.86 -1.74 -7.14
CA TRP A 43 8.33 -0.68 -6.28
C TRP A 43 8.53 -1.02 -4.80
N GLN A 44 9.12 -0.10 -4.06
CA GLN A 44 9.26 -0.22 -2.61
C GLN A 44 8.23 0.68 -1.91
N VAL A 45 7.03 0.14 -1.68
CA VAL A 45 5.95 0.85 -0.99
C VAL A 45 5.75 0.24 0.40
N PRO A 46 6.11 0.95 1.48
CA PRO A 46 6.05 0.41 2.84
C PRO A 46 4.62 0.32 3.35
N SER A 47 4.34 -0.78 4.08
CA SER A 47 3.13 -0.99 4.86
C SER A 47 3.51 -1.22 6.32
N TYR A 48 2.77 -0.61 7.26
CA TYR A 48 3.04 -0.69 8.70
C TYR A 48 1.79 -0.34 9.52
N PRO A 49 1.67 -0.83 10.78
CA PRO A 49 0.58 -0.43 11.67
C PRO A 49 0.75 1.03 12.11
N LEU A 50 -0.37 1.71 12.35
CA LEU A 50 -0.33 3.03 12.99
C LEU A 50 0.27 2.96 14.40
N PRO A 51 0.80 4.09 14.93
CA PRO A 51 1.38 4.16 16.27
C PRO A 51 0.33 3.92 17.37
N ALA A 52 0.74 4.09 18.63
CA ALA A 52 -0.04 3.77 19.83
C ALA A 52 -1.54 4.13 19.72
N ASP A 53 -2.37 3.26 20.30
CA ASP A 53 -3.84 3.30 20.31
C ASP A 53 -4.54 3.04 18.97
N ARG A 54 -3.80 2.69 17.90
CA ARG A 54 -4.35 2.33 16.57
C ARG A 54 -3.59 1.22 15.83
N GLN A 55 -2.91 0.33 16.54
CA GLN A 55 -2.03 -0.68 15.95
C GLN A 55 -2.75 -1.69 15.03
N ASP A 56 -4.07 -1.84 15.17
CA ASP A 56 -4.89 -2.70 14.29
C ASP A 56 -5.08 -2.11 12.88
N THR A 57 -4.79 -0.81 12.70
CA THR A 57 -4.88 -0.15 11.40
C THR A 57 -3.53 -0.18 10.70
N VAL A 58 -3.40 -1.07 9.71
CA VAL A 58 -2.25 -1.07 8.80
C VAL A 58 -2.45 0.00 7.73
N VAL A 59 -1.42 0.77 7.45
CA VAL A 59 -1.41 1.78 6.39
C VAL A 59 -0.31 1.47 5.38
N GLN A 60 -0.53 1.90 4.15
CA GLN A 60 0.48 1.93 3.11
C GLN A 60 0.74 3.40 2.73
N ARG A 61 2.01 3.79 2.62
CA ARG A 61 2.41 5.18 2.39
C ARG A 61 3.33 5.31 1.19
N VAL A 62 2.93 6.13 0.21
CA VAL A 62 3.75 6.50 -0.96
C VAL A 62 4.30 7.90 -0.74
N LEU A 63 5.62 8.04 -0.64
CA LEU A 63 6.30 9.33 -0.53
C LEU A 63 6.85 9.74 -1.90
N ILE A 64 6.42 10.91 -2.39
CA ILE A 64 6.91 11.48 -3.64
C ILE A 64 8.13 12.35 -3.34
N ARG A 65 9.29 11.96 -3.86
CA ARG A 65 10.55 12.67 -3.68
C ARG A 65 10.92 13.44 -4.94
N HIS A 66 11.84 14.39 -4.79
CA HIS A 66 12.44 15.06 -5.94
C HIS A 66 12.96 14.05 -6.96
N GLY A 67 12.64 14.27 -8.24
CA GLY A 67 13.00 13.37 -9.34
C GLY A 67 11.94 12.32 -9.70
N VAL A 68 10.88 12.14 -8.89
CA VAL A 68 9.72 11.34 -9.30
C VAL A 68 8.91 12.13 -10.32
N THR A 69 8.74 11.55 -11.52
CA THR A 69 7.98 12.19 -12.61
C THR A 69 6.50 11.78 -12.61
N ARG A 70 5.69 12.51 -13.38
CA ARG A 70 4.29 12.16 -13.62
C ARG A 70 4.15 10.78 -14.28
N ASP A 71 5.04 10.44 -15.20
CA ASP A 71 4.99 9.17 -15.93
C ASP A 71 5.38 8.00 -15.01
N GLN A 72 6.39 8.17 -14.15
CA GLN A 72 6.69 7.19 -13.09
C GLN A 72 5.51 7.01 -12.13
N THR A 73 4.82 8.10 -11.79
CA THR A 73 3.60 8.03 -10.96
C THR A 73 2.49 7.26 -11.67
N ALA A 74 2.28 7.49 -12.97
CA ALA A 74 1.29 6.75 -13.76
C ALA A 74 1.62 5.25 -13.81
N LEU A 75 2.90 4.89 -14.01
CA LEU A 75 3.37 3.50 -13.98
C LEU A 75 3.12 2.83 -12.62
N LEU A 76 3.38 3.54 -11.51
CA LEU A 76 3.07 3.05 -10.17
C LEU A 76 1.58 2.78 -10.01
N VAL A 77 0.72 3.69 -10.46
CA VAL A 77 -0.74 3.53 -10.35
C VAL A 77 -1.24 2.35 -11.18
N ASP A 78 -0.67 2.13 -12.36
CA ASP A 78 -1.03 0.99 -13.20
C ASP A 78 -0.60 -0.34 -12.58
N ASP A 79 0.61 -0.38 -12.02
CA ASP A 79 1.13 -1.56 -11.32
C ASP A 79 0.36 -1.85 -10.03
N LEU A 80 -0.05 -0.82 -9.29
CA LEU A 80 -0.94 -0.93 -8.14
C LEU A 80 -2.28 -1.55 -8.53
N ARG A 81 -2.88 -1.09 -9.63
CA ARG A 81 -4.16 -1.63 -10.13
C ARG A 81 -4.02 -3.12 -10.47
N ARG A 82 -2.97 -3.50 -11.22
CA ARG A 82 -2.70 -4.90 -11.57
C ARG A 82 -2.45 -5.78 -10.35
N ALA A 83 -1.73 -5.25 -9.34
CA ALA A 83 -1.48 -5.96 -8.10
C ALA A 83 -2.77 -6.24 -7.33
N VAL A 84 -3.66 -5.25 -7.23
CA VAL A 84 -4.99 -5.40 -6.63
C VAL A 84 -5.83 -6.42 -7.39
N GLU A 85 -5.94 -6.27 -8.71
CA GLU A 85 -6.69 -7.21 -9.57
C GLU A 85 -6.22 -8.65 -9.37
N HIS A 86 -4.90 -8.86 -9.33
CA HIS A 86 -4.34 -10.18 -9.11
C HIS A 86 -4.68 -10.73 -7.71
N LEU A 87 -4.51 -9.94 -6.65
CA LEU A 87 -4.79 -10.37 -5.29
C LEU A 87 -6.28 -10.66 -5.07
N THR A 88 -7.16 -9.90 -5.71
CA THR A 88 -8.60 -10.16 -5.68
C THR A 88 -8.97 -11.42 -6.47
N ALA A 89 -8.35 -11.67 -7.62
CA ALA A 89 -8.62 -12.87 -8.44
C ALA A 89 -8.00 -14.15 -7.88
N THR A 90 -6.97 -14.04 -7.02
CA THR A 90 -6.31 -15.17 -6.38
C THR A 90 -6.23 -14.94 -4.87
N PRO A 91 -7.35 -15.14 -4.14
CA PRO A 91 -7.38 -14.98 -2.70
C PRO A 91 -6.35 -15.90 -2.04
N GLN A 92 -5.56 -15.36 -1.12
CA GLN A 92 -4.63 -16.17 -0.34
C GLN A 92 -5.40 -16.98 0.72
N ALA A 93 -4.87 -18.14 1.09
CA ALA A 93 -5.43 -18.96 2.18
C ALA A 93 -5.45 -18.20 3.52
N ALA A 94 -4.47 -17.32 3.74
CA ALA A 94 -4.45 -16.36 4.84
C ALA A 94 -3.67 -15.10 4.44
N PRO A 95 -4.20 -13.88 4.66
CA PRO A 95 -3.46 -12.64 4.44
C PRO A 95 -2.23 -12.52 5.34
N ALA A 96 -1.20 -11.82 4.86
CA ALA A 96 -0.04 -11.51 5.70
C ALA A 96 -0.40 -10.57 6.86
N THR A 97 0.18 -10.83 8.04
CA THR A 97 -0.01 -10.03 9.25
C THR A 97 1.16 -9.11 9.57
N ALA A 98 2.30 -9.29 8.90
CA ALA A 98 3.53 -8.54 9.11
C ALA A 98 4.31 -8.37 7.79
N PRO A 99 5.17 -7.35 7.68
CA PRO A 99 5.97 -7.14 6.47
C PRO A 99 6.98 -8.26 6.28
N ARG A 100 7.07 -8.79 5.06
CA ARG A 100 8.12 -9.74 4.65
C ARG A 100 9.41 -8.96 4.33
N SER A 101 10.05 -8.41 5.37
CA SER A 101 11.21 -7.49 5.33
C SER A 101 10.95 -6.16 4.59
N GLY A 102 11.08 -5.05 5.33
CA GLY A 102 10.99 -3.69 4.81
C GLY A 102 11.86 -2.75 5.65
N PHE A 103 12.45 -1.73 5.02
CA PHE A 103 13.23 -0.72 5.74
C PHE A 103 12.31 0.12 6.62
N HIS A 104 12.60 0.15 7.92
CA HIS A 104 12.03 1.12 8.87
C HIS A 104 13.04 2.27 9.03
N HIS A 105 12.59 3.50 8.81
CA HIS A 105 13.31 4.73 9.14
C HIS A 105 12.54 5.48 10.22
#